data_AF-A0A849KBN0-F1
#
_entry.id   AF-A0A849KBN0-F1
#
_cell.length_a   1.000
_cell.length_b   1.000
_cell.length_c   1.000
_cell.angle_alpha   90.00
_cell.angle_beta   90.00
_cell.angle_gamma   90.00
#
_symmetry.space_group_name_H-M   'P 1'
#
loop_
_entity.id
_entity.type
_entity.pdbx_description
1 polymer ?
#
loop_
_entity_poly.entity_id
_entity_poly.type
_entity_poly.pdbx_seq_one_letter_code
_entity_poly.pdbx_strand_id
1 'polypeptide(L)'
;MFLFMWVGISPYPTSSAELGTAASAGQSNLLNQLLTLGLTAGFIACGLSSPLRQTILQPRTLLVTLFIWMFVTALVSAHPSIASRKVVLSVLMALNASIFLLLPRSATQMARLLLIGSFITLGFAYFGVIFMPSRAIHQATNVIEPMLAGAWRGHFPHKNAAAAALVLLSFFGLYGWQMGYRKAGGLVVALCVFFLLHTGGKTSTAMLPFIAIISLIFTHWRWTRIPISIGGVAAFNFVAIGAAVSDPIRQLITSIGIDATFTNRADIWRIAFSAVAKKPIFGYGLDSFWKTPEMVYAGGGGATWAVAAFNAHNAYLDMMINAGVFGLILMLIWLMILPLRYIKAAEATGNDPALTLLFSRLWLYGLYASCMESTFFQNGSAVWFCLMIAVFGMRLQAKARLVS
;
A
#
# COMPACT_ATOMS: atom_id res chain seq x y z
N MET A 1 4.95 12.46 11.11
CA MET A 1 4.75 11.15 10.45
C MET A 1 3.66 11.17 9.40
N PHE A 2 2.38 11.45 9.74
CA PHE A 2 1.30 11.47 8.74
C PHE A 2 1.65 12.32 7.51
N LEU A 3 1.95 13.61 7.70
CA LEU A 3 2.31 14.50 6.58
C LEU A 3 3.57 14.03 5.83
N PHE A 4 4.53 13.42 6.52
CA PHE A 4 5.72 12.87 5.88
C PHE A 4 5.37 11.69 4.93
N MET A 5 4.42 10.83 5.32
CA MET A 5 3.95 9.71 4.49
C MET A 5 3.03 10.16 3.35
N TRP A 6 2.27 11.24 3.56
CA TRP A 6 1.19 11.66 2.65
C TRP A 6 1.56 12.82 1.71
N VAL A 7 2.51 13.66 2.11
CA VAL A 7 3.01 14.81 1.34
C VAL A 7 4.48 14.60 0.92
N GLY A 8 5.27 13.95 1.77
CA GLY A 8 6.71 13.77 1.54
C GLY A 8 7.51 15.05 1.76
N ILE A 9 8.77 15.02 1.35
CA ILE A 9 9.73 16.14 1.50
C ILE A 9 9.97 16.92 0.21
N SER A 10 9.50 16.37 -0.91
CA SER A 10 9.69 16.93 -2.25
C SER A 10 8.37 16.83 -3.02
N PRO A 11 7.35 17.63 -2.62
CA PRO A 11 6.08 17.67 -3.35
C PRO A 11 6.31 18.17 -4.78
N TYR A 12 5.49 17.69 -5.72
CA TYR A 12 5.57 18.03 -7.14
C TYR A 12 6.91 17.62 -7.80
N PRO A 13 7.27 16.32 -7.76
CA PRO A 13 8.50 15.83 -8.38
C PRO A 13 8.52 16.12 -9.89
N THR A 14 9.72 16.34 -10.44
CA THR A 14 9.96 16.54 -11.88
C THR A 14 9.84 15.24 -12.65
N SER A 15 9.66 15.31 -13.98
CA SER A 15 9.39 14.13 -14.82
C SER A 15 10.47 13.03 -14.80
N SER A 16 11.73 13.37 -14.49
CA SER A 16 12.79 12.38 -14.25
C SER A 16 12.61 11.56 -12.95
N ALA A 17 11.91 12.10 -11.96
CA ALA A 17 11.54 11.40 -10.73
C ALA A 17 10.19 10.67 -10.82
N GLU A 18 9.34 11.03 -11.78
CA GLU A 18 8.09 10.30 -12.11
C GLU A 18 8.38 8.86 -12.59
N LEU A 19 9.54 8.66 -13.21
CA LEU A 19 9.94 7.43 -13.89
C LEU A 19 10.60 6.36 -13.01
N GLY A 20 10.76 6.62 -11.72
CA GLY A 20 11.60 5.76 -10.87
C GLY A 20 13.07 5.70 -11.32
N THR A 21 13.48 6.42 -12.36
CA THR A 21 14.87 6.54 -12.83
C THR A 21 15.70 7.45 -11.93
N ALA A 22 15.07 8.37 -11.18
CA ALA A 22 15.69 9.00 -10.01
C ALA A 22 15.60 8.16 -8.73
N ALA A 23 14.88 7.01 -8.75
CA ALA A 23 15.03 5.98 -7.75
C ALA A 23 16.20 5.04 -8.10
N SER A 24 17.29 5.60 -8.62
CA SER A 24 18.62 5.01 -8.49
C SER A 24 18.77 4.56 -7.04
N ALA A 25 18.91 3.25 -6.86
CA ALA A 25 18.90 2.52 -5.61
C ALA A 25 20.00 2.92 -4.59
N GLY A 26 20.70 4.05 -4.82
CA GLY A 26 21.77 4.59 -3.99
C GLY A 26 21.57 6.02 -3.46
N GLN A 27 20.65 6.85 -3.99
CA GLN A 27 20.49 8.25 -3.55
C GLN A 27 19.21 8.45 -2.74
N SER A 28 19.14 7.80 -1.59
CA SER A 28 18.23 8.27 -0.55
C SER A 28 18.76 9.63 -0.07
N ASN A 29 18.03 10.70 -0.40
CA ASN A 29 18.34 12.07 0.01
C ASN A 29 18.65 12.08 1.53
N LEU A 30 19.82 12.60 1.92
CA LEU A 30 20.25 12.67 3.32
C LEU A 30 19.15 13.26 4.22
N LEU A 31 18.45 14.28 3.72
CA LEU A 31 17.32 14.88 4.43
C LEU A 31 16.19 13.88 4.70
N ASN A 32 15.87 13.02 3.73
CA ASN A 32 14.85 11.99 3.88
C ASN A 32 15.25 10.95 4.95
N GLN A 33 16.53 10.58 4.98
CA GLN A 33 17.06 9.66 5.99
C GLN A 33 17.01 10.28 7.39
N LEU A 34 17.51 11.50 7.54
CA LEU A 34 17.50 12.23 8.81
C LEU A 34 16.08 12.42 9.32
N LEU A 35 15.13 12.80 8.46
CA LEU A 35 13.72 12.93 8.84
C LEU A 35 13.10 11.58 9.19
N THR A 36 13.36 10.52 8.44
CA THR A 36 12.86 9.18 8.76
C THR A 36 13.38 8.72 10.12
N LEU A 37 14.69 8.85 10.37
CA LEU A 37 15.31 8.44 11.62
C LEU A 37 14.85 9.32 12.80
N GLY A 38 14.82 10.64 12.62
CA GLY A 38 14.38 11.59 13.66
C GLY A 38 12.91 11.41 14.03
N LEU A 39 12.02 11.26 13.04
CA LEU A 39 10.61 10.96 13.29
C LEU A 39 10.44 9.60 13.97
N THR A 40 11.23 8.59 13.58
CA THR A 40 11.19 7.27 14.21
C THR A 40 11.68 7.32 15.65
N ALA A 41 12.76 8.07 15.94
CA ALA A 41 13.26 8.27 17.28
C ALA A 41 12.21 8.96 18.17
N GLY A 42 11.53 9.99 17.67
CA GLY A 42 10.41 10.63 18.37
C GLY A 42 9.25 9.66 18.64
N PHE A 43 8.90 8.82 17.66
CA PHE A 43 7.89 7.77 17.85
C PHE A 43 8.32 6.76 18.91
N ILE A 44 9.56 6.29 18.88
CA ILE A 44 10.11 5.37 19.91
C ILE A 44 10.01 6.00 21.29
N ALA A 45 10.42 7.27 21.45
CA ALA A 45 10.31 7.97 22.73
C ALA A 45 8.85 7.98 23.24
N CYS A 46 7.90 8.41 22.40
CA CYS A 46 6.48 8.40 22.76
C CYS A 46 5.94 6.98 23.05
N GLY A 47 6.35 6.00 22.25
CA GLY A 47 5.92 4.60 22.37
C GLY A 47 6.42 3.94 23.66
N LEU A 48 7.67 4.19 24.04
CA LEU A 48 8.26 3.67 25.28
C LEU A 48 7.67 4.32 26.55
N SER A 49 7.27 5.60 26.45
CA SER A 49 6.55 6.30 27.51
C SER A 49 5.09 5.87 27.64
N SER A 50 4.52 5.16 26.66
CA SER A 50 3.13 4.72 26.69
C SER A 50 2.92 3.54 27.67
N PRO A 51 1.85 3.55 28.49
CA PRO A 51 1.45 2.39 29.28
C PRO A 51 1.19 1.14 28.42
N LEU A 52 0.85 1.35 27.14
CA LEU A 52 0.56 0.29 26.17
C LEU A 52 1.80 -0.18 25.39
N ARG A 53 3.02 0.18 25.79
CA ARG A 53 4.26 -0.21 25.08
C ARG A 53 4.39 -1.70 24.76
N GLN A 54 3.76 -2.59 25.54
CA GLN A 54 3.79 -4.03 25.30
C GLN A 54 3.02 -4.47 24.04
N THR A 55 2.15 -3.61 23.50
CA THR A 55 1.40 -3.86 22.26
C THR A 55 2.22 -3.54 20.99
N ILE A 56 3.36 -2.85 21.13
CA ILE A 56 4.25 -2.48 20.00
C ILE A 56 4.79 -3.75 19.31
N LEU A 57 4.74 -3.75 17.97
CA LEU A 57 5.23 -4.82 17.08
C LEU A 57 4.76 -6.22 17.47
N GLN A 58 3.45 -6.37 17.68
CA GLN A 58 2.86 -7.67 17.97
C GLN A 58 2.07 -8.24 16.78
N PRO A 59 2.09 -9.57 16.54
CA PRO A 59 2.76 -10.60 17.34
C PRO A 59 4.28 -10.66 17.07
N ARG A 60 5.08 -10.56 18.15
CA ARG A 60 6.54 -10.40 18.05
C ARG A 60 7.20 -11.57 17.31
N THR A 61 6.85 -12.80 17.66
CA THR A 61 7.47 -13.99 17.05
C THR A 61 7.32 -13.99 15.53
N LEU A 62 6.10 -13.81 15.02
CA LEU A 62 5.87 -13.80 13.57
C LEU A 62 6.60 -12.66 12.86
N LEU A 63 6.54 -11.44 13.43
CA LEU A 63 7.20 -10.28 12.82
C LEU A 63 8.72 -10.41 12.84
N VAL A 64 9.29 -10.89 13.95
CA VAL A 64 10.73 -11.16 14.07
C VAL A 64 11.13 -12.24 13.06
N THR A 65 10.39 -13.35 12.96
CA THR A 65 10.65 -14.40 11.96
C THR A 65 10.57 -13.85 10.54
N LEU A 66 9.57 -13.03 10.21
CA LEU A 66 9.41 -12.41 8.90
C LEU A 66 10.57 -11.48 8.58
N PHE A 67 10.97 -10.60 9.50
CA PHE A 67 12.07 -9.65 9.26
C PHE A 67 13.44 -10.31 9.27
N ILE A 68 13.67 -11.34 10.10
CA ILE A 68 14.89 -12.16 10.03
C ILE A 68 14.95 -12.85 8.67
N TRP A 69 13.85 -13.46 8.22
CA TRP A 69 13.80 -14.10 6.91
C TRP A 69 14.11 -13.11 5.78
N MET A 70 13.47 -11.94 5.78
CA MET A 70 13.73 -10.87 4.82
C MET A 70 15.20 -10.41 4.86
N PHE A 71 15.84 -10.41 6.04
CA PHE A 71 17.24 -10.07 6.16
C PHE A 71 18.15 -11.17 5.60
N VAL A 72 17.81 -12.45 5.83
CA VAL A 72 18.51 -13.59 5.21
C VAL A 72 18.42 -13.52 3.69
N THR A 73 17.24 -13.29 3.12
CA THR A 73 17.08 -13.17 1.67
C THR A 73 17.79 -11.94 1.11
N ALA A 74 17.85 -10.85 1.88
CA ALA A 74 18.65 -9.67 1.53
C ALA A 74 20.15 -9.98 1.48
N LEU A 75 20.70 -10.68 2.49
CA LEU A 75 22.14 -11.01 2.54
C LEU A 75 22.59 -11.92 1.39
N VAL A 76 21.70 -12.82 0.93
CA VAL A 76 21.98 -13.78 -0.16
C VAL A 76 21.64 -13.18 -1.54
N SER A 77 21.13 -11.95 -1.60
CA SER A 77 20.78 -11.28 -2.87
C SER A 77 22.01 -10.86 -3.68
N ALA A 78 21.80 -10.56 -4.97
CA ALA A 78 22.84 -9.98 -5.83
C ALA A 78 23.29 -8.58 -5.35
N HIS A 79 22.45 -7.88 -4.59
CA HIS A 79 22.74 -6.54 -4.06
C HIS A 79 22.45 -6.45 -2.54
N PRO A 80 23.27 -7.08 -1.68
CA PRO A 80 22.98 -7.19 -0.25
C PRO A 80 22.85 -5.84 0.46
N SER A 81 23.68 -4.87 0.12
CA SER A 81 23.68 -3.54 0.75
C SER A 81 22.37 -2.78 0.52
N ILE A 82 21.82 -2.86 -0.69
CA ILE A 82 20.54 -2.23 -1.07
C ILE A 82 19.40 -2.95 -0.36
N ALA A 83 19.34 -4.27 -0.48
CA ALA A 83 18.27 -5.08 0.12
C ALA A 83 18.23 -4.91 1.65
N SER A 84 19.37 -5.01 2.34
CA SER A 84 19.44 -4.87 3.80
C SER A 84 18.99 -3.48 4.26
N ARG A 85 19.37 -2.40 3.56
CA ARG A 85 18.86 -1.04 3.86
C ARG A 85 17.34 -0.97 3.73
N LYS A 86 16.77 -1.59 2.71
CA LYS A 86 15.31 -1.62 2.49
C LYS A 86 14.58 -2.43 3.58
N VAL A 87 15.17 -3.52 4.05
CA VAL A 87 14.64 -4.30 5.19
C VAL A 87 14.66 -3.46 6.46
N VAL A 88 15.75 -2.74 6.74
CA VAL A 88 15.83 -1.84 7.91
C VAL A 88 14.74 -0.76 7.85
N LEU A 89 14.58 -0.08 6.70
CA LEU A 89 13.52 0.92 6.54
C LEU A 89 12.12 0.33 6.72
N SER A 90 11.91 -0.91 6.27
CA SER A 90 10.66 -1.64 6.47
C SER A 90 10.37 -1.95 7.94
N VAL A 91 11.40 -2.32 8.72
CA VAL A 91 11.29 -2.51 10.17
C VAL A 91 10.90 -1.20 10.85
N LEU A 92 11.57 -0.10 10.52
CA LEU A 92 11.25 1.22 11.07
C LEU A 92 9.81 1.63 10.72
N MET A 93 9.36 1.34 9.51
CA MET A 93 8.00 1.67 9.08
C MET A 93 6.95 0.84 9.82
N ALA A 94 7.18 -0.46 10.04
CA ALA A 94 6.30 -1.31 10.83
C ALA A 94 6.25 -0.86 12.30
N LEU A 95 7.41 -0.48 12.87
CA LEU A 95 7.51 0.09 14.21
C LEU A 95 6.66 1.36 14.32
N ASN A 96 6.87 2.31 13.40
CA ASN A 96 6.13 3.56 13.33
C ASN A 96 4.62 3.35 13.17
N ALA A 97 4.19 2.41 12.32
CA ALA A 97 2.77 2.08 12.13
C ALA A 97 2.15 1.51 13.42
N SER A 98 2.88 0.68 14.16
CA SER A 98 2.40 0.13 15.43
C SER A 98 2.28 1.18 16.54
N ILE A 99 3.22 2.13 16.61
CA ILE A 99 3.22 3.22 17.59
C ILE A 99 2.21 4.31 17.23
N PHE A 100 1.96 4.54 15.93
CA PHE A 100 1.04 5.57 15.45
C PHE A 100 -0.33 5.52 16.15
N LEU A 101 -0.82 4.31 16.43
CA LEU A 101 -2.10 4.06 17.10
C LEU A 101 -2.10 4.38 18.60
N LEU A 102 -0.93 4.52 19.23
CA LEU A 102 -0.78 4.83 20.65
C LEU A 102 -0.69 6.34 20.92
N LEU A 103 -0.59 7.16 19.86
CA LEU A 103 -0.43 8.61 19.99
C LEU A 103 -1.75 9.35 20.27
N PRO A 104 -2.88 9.03 19.61
CA PRO A 104 -4.16 9.66 19.94
C PRO A 104 -4.64 9.22 21.32
N ARG A 105 -5.13 10.17 22.13
CA ARG A 105 -5.71 9.89 23.45
C ARG A 105 -7.10 9.26 23.37
N SER A 106 -7.82 9.49 22.27
CA SER A 106 -9.18 8.96 22.05
C SER A 106 -9.49 8.76 20.57
N ALA A 107 -10.53 7.99 20.28
CA ALA A 107 -11.07 7.79 18.93
C ALA A 107 -11.46 9.13 18.27
N THR A 108 -12.09 10.03 19.03
CA THR A 108 -12.46 11.38 18.57
C THR A 108 -11.24 12.23 18.22
N GLN A 109 -10.17 12.15 19.02
CA GLN A 109 -8.92 12.85 18.71
C GLN A 109 -8.24 12.26 17.47
N MET A 110 -8.24 10.93 17.33
CA MET A 110 -7.73 10.26 16.14
C MET A 110 -8.47 10.73 14.89
N ALA A 111 -9.81 10.78 14.92
CA ALA A 111 -10.63 11.30 13.82
C ALA A 111 -10.26 12.73 13.45
N ARG A 112 -10.13 13.62 14.45
CA ARG A 112 -9.73 15.01 14.22
C ARG A 112 -8.35 15.11 13.56
N LEU A 113 -7.36 14.37 14.05
CA LEU A 113 -5.99 14.39 13.50
C LEU A 113 -5.94 13.84 12.07
N LEU A 114 -6.68 12.76 11.79
CA LEU A 114 -6.80 12.21 10.44
C LEU A 114 -7.47 13.20 9.48
N LEU A 115 -8.53 13.90 9.92
CA LEU A 115 -9.18 14.94 9.10
C LEU A 115 -8.26 16.13 8.83
N ILE A 116 -7.54 16.63 9.84
CA ILE A 116 -6.56 17.73 9.67
C ILE A 116 -5.49 17.30 8.67
N GLY A 117 -4.92 16.10 8.84
CA GLY A 117 -3.95 15.54 7.91
C GLY A 117 -4.51 15.43 6.49
N SER A 118 -5.75 14.95 6.36
CA SER A 118 -6.44 14.82 5.06
C SER A 118 -6.62 16.17 4.37
N PHE A 119 -7.06 17.20 5.10
CA PHE A 119 -7.20 18.55 4.54
C PHE A 119 -5.88 19.16 4.10
N ILE A 120 -4.81 18.98 4.87
CA ILE A 120 -3.48 19.45 4.47
C ILE A 120 -3.03 18.73 3.18
N THR A 121 -3.15 17.40 3.13
CA THR A 121 -2.77 16.62 1.94
C THR A 121 -3.60 17.00 0.70
N LEU A 122 -4.92 17.18 0.86
CA LEU A 122 -5.79 17.67 -0.21
C LEU A 122 -5.42 19.10 -0.61
N GLY A 123 -5.08 19.96 0.35
CA GLY A 123 -4.62 21.33 0.10
C GLY A 123 -3.41 21.36 -0.84
N PHE A 124 -2.40 20.51 -0.60
CA PHE A 124 -1.28 20.34 -1.53
C PHE A 124 -1.75 19.80 -2.89
N ALA A 125 -2.58 18.76 -2.92
CA ALA A 125 -3.04 18.18 -4.18
C ALA A 125 -3.76 19.21 -5.07
N TYR A 126 -4.72 19.96 -4.52
CA TYR A 126 -5.47 20.99 -5.23
C TYR A 126 -4.61 22.22 -5.55
N PHE A 127 -3.74 22.66 -4.63
CA PHE A 127 -2.80 23.75 -4.88
C PHE A 127 -1.96 23.46 -6.12
N GLY A 128 -1.41 22.25 -6.22
CA GLY A 128 -0.66 21.83 -7.39
C GLY A 128 -1.46 21.96 -8.68
N VAL A 129 -2.69 21.44 -8.69
CA VAL A 129 -3.53 21.45 -9.90
C VAL A 129 -3.89 22.87 -10.34
N ILE A 130 -4.18 23.76 -9.39
CA ILE A 130 -4.62 25.14 -9.67
C ILE A 130 -3.45 26.04 -10.05
N PHE A 131 -2.36 26.01 -9.28
CA PHE A 131 -1.27 26.97 -9.39
C PHE A 131 -0.03 26.42 -10.11
N MET A 132 0.10 25.10 -10.20
CA MET A 132 1.25 24.43 -10.82
C MET A 132 0.83 23.28 -11.77
N PRO A 133 -0.11 23.51 -12.72
CA PRO A 133 -0.68 22.45 -13.54
C PRO A 133 0.37 21.68 -14.36
N SER A 134 1.45 22.34 -14.79
CA SER A 134 2.58 21.70 -15.49
C SER A 134 3.29 20.61 -14.69
N ARG A 135 3.18 20.64 -13.35
CA ARG A 135 3.74 19.62 -12.44
C ARG A 135 2.68 18.75 -11.77
N ALA A 136 1.46 19.21 -11.63
CA ALA A 136 0.42 18.47 -10.91
C ALA A 136 -0.52 17.69 -11.81
N ILE A 137 -0.44 17.90 -13.13
CA ILE A 137 -1.20 17.21 -14.16
C ILE A 137 -0.20 16.57 -15.12
N HIS A 138 -0.43 15.32 -15.51
CA HIS A 138 0.39 14.67 -16.52
C HIS A 138 0.33 15.43 -17.86
N GLN A 139 1.50 15.63 -18.47
CA GLN A 139 1.66 16.41 -19.69
C GLN A 139 1.84 15.49 -20.90
N ALA A 140 1.34 15.92 -22.06
CA ALA A 140 1.53 15.20 -23.33
C ALA A 140 3.01 15.16 -23.78
N THR A 141 3.86 16.03 -23.23
CA THR A 141 5.30 16.07 -23.47
C THR A 141 6.07 14.95 -22.78
N ASN A 142 5.41 14.12 -21.94
CA ASN A 142 6.04 12.94 -21.37
C ASN A 142 6.19 11.86 -22.46
N VAL A 143 7.43 11.59 -22.86
CA VAL A 143 7.78 10.68 -23.95
C VAL A 143 7.37 9.23 -23.67
N ILE A 144 7.25 8.85 -22.40
CA ILE A 144 7.06 7.45 -21.99
C ILE A 144 5.57 7.12 -21.82
N GLU A 145 4.77 8.05 -21.27
CA GLU A 145 3.34 7.85 -21.05
C GLU A 145 2.48 9.02 -21.56
N PRO A 146 2.57 9.39 -22.85
CA PRO A 146 1.86 10.55 -23.40
C PRO A 146 0.33 10.39 -23.31
N MET A 147 -0.15 9.14 -23.32
CA MET A 147 -1.55 8.77 -23.13
C MET A 147 -2.16 9.15 -21.76
N LEU A 148 -1.33 9.56 -20.79
CA LEU A 148 -1.79 10.01 -19.47
C LEU A 148 -2.07 11.52 -19.42
N ALA A 149 -1.83 12.25 -20.49
CA ALA A 149 -2.04 13.70 -20.55
C ALA A 149 -3.42 14.12 -20.02
N GLY A 150 -3.43 15.14 -19.15
CA GLY A 150 -4.65 15.63 -18.51
C GLY A 150 -5.03 14.92 -17.21
N ALA A 151 -4.45 13.76 -16.89
CA ALA A 151 -4.70 13.07 -15.63
C ALA A 151 -4.09 13.82 -14.44
N TRP A 152 -4.90 14.07 -13.41
CA TRP A 152 -4.45 14.75 -12.20
C TRP A 152 -3.60 13.82 -11.33
N ARG A 153 -2.46 14.33 -10.86
CA ARG A 153 -1.60 13.67 -9.86
C ARG A 153 -1.33 14.52 -8.61
N GLY A 154 -1.60 15.83 -8.65
CA GLY A 154 -1.35 16.71 -7.49
C GLY A 154 0.13 16.74 -7.11
N HIS A 155 0.45 16.71 -5.82
CA HIS A 155 1.83 16.62 -5.34
C HIS A 155 2.42 15.21 -5.40
N PHE A 156 1.60 14.18 -5.67
CA PHE A 156 2.03 12.78 -5.72
C PHE A 156 2.89 12.51 -6.96
N PRO A 157 3.77 11.50 -6.93
CA PRO A 157 4.68 11.20 -8.04
C PRO A 157 3.96 10.75 -9.32
N HIS A 158 2.78 10.15 -9.20
CA HIS A 158 2.07 9.56 -10.32
C HIS A 158 0.55 9.53 -10.07
N LYS A 159 -0.28 9.55 -11.13
CA LYS A 159 -1.75 9.49 -11.01
C LYS A 159 -2.25 8.30 -10.19
N ASN A 160 -1.61 7.13 -10.30
CA ASN A 160 -2.05 5.92 -9.57
C ASN A 160 -1.75 6.04 -8.07
N ALA A 161 -0.61 6.64 -7.71
CA ALA A 161 -0.27 6.92 -6.32
C ALA A 161 -1.26 7.94 -5.71
N ALA A 162 -1.60 8.99 -6.46
CA ALA A 162 -2.63 9.95 -6.06
C ALA A 162 -3.99 9.27 -5.86
N ALA A 163 -4.44 8.50 -6.85
CA ALA A 163 -5.71 7.79 -6.81
C ALA A 163 -5.78 6.84 -5.60
N ALA A 164 -4.71 6.10 -5.32
CA ALA A 164 -4.67 5.18 -4.18
C ALA A 164 -4.72 5.91 -2.82
N ALA A 165 -3.99 7.02 -2.70
CA ALA A 165 -4.03 7.90 -1.54
C ALA A 165 -5.46 8.45 -1.29
N LEU A 166 -6.15 8.92 -2.33
CA LEU A 166 -7.48 9.51 -2.21
C LEU A 166 -8.55 8.52 -1.72
N VAL A 167 -8.43 7.23 -2.07
CA VAL A 167 -9.31 6.18 -1.53
C VAL A 167 -9.16 6.07 -0.01
N LEU A 168 -7.92 6.03 0.47
CA LEU A 168 -7.60 5.96 1.90
C LEU A 168 -8.06 7.23 2.65
N LEU A 169 -7.84 8.42 2.10
CA LEU A 169 -8.35 9.68 2.68
C LEU A 169 -9.87 9.71 2.74
N SER A 170 -10.55 9.14 1.73
CA SER A 170 -12.01 9.01 1.74
C SER A 170 -12.47 8.15 2.93
N PHE A 171 -11.75 7.07 3.26
CA PHE A 171 -12.08 6.27 4.45
C PHE A 171 -11.83 7.02 5.76
N PHE A 172 -10.83 7.89 5.82
CA PHE A 172 -10.65 8.79 6.97
C PHE A 172 -11.80 9.82 7.06
N GLY A 173 -12.27 10.35 5.93
CA GLY A 173 -13.44 11.22 5.87
C GLY A 173 -14.72 10.51 6.35
N LEU A 174 -14.97 9.29 5.90
CA LEU A 174 -16.10 8.47 6.35
C LEU A 174 -16.02 8.12 7.85
N TYR A 175 -14.81 7.85 8.37
CA TYR A 175 -14.62 7.66 9.81
C TYR A 175 -14.89 8.95 10.60
N GLY A 176 -14.37 10.09 10.13
CA GLY A 176 -14.67 11.40 10.71
C GLY A 176 -16.15 11.72 10.74
N TRP A 177 -16.90 11.35 9.69
CA TRP A 177 -18.36 11.48 9.65
C TRP A 177 -19.03 10.66 10.75
N GLN A 178 -18.62 9.41 10.95
CA GLN A 178 -19.15 8.52 11.99
C GLN A 178 -18.83 9.01 13.41
N MET A 179 -17.69 9.68 13.59
CA MET A 179 -17.25 10.26 14.86
C MET A 179 -17.84 11.65 15.16
N GLY A 180 -18.87 12.09 14.42
CA GLY A 180 -19.60 13.34 14.66
C GLY A 180 -19.11 14.54 13.86
N TYR A 181 -17.96 14.47 13.19
CA TYR A 181 -17.44 15.54 12.33
C TYR A 181 -18.08 15.52 10.93
N ARG A 182 -19.41 15.40 10.85
CA ARG A 182 -20.16 15.16 9.59
C ARG A 182 -19.80 16.12 8.46
N LYS A 183 -19.77 17.44 8.74
CA LYS A 183 -19.42 18.47 7.73
C LYS A 183 -17.99 18.28 7.21
N ALA A 184 -17.02 18.15 8.11
CA ALA A 184 -15.62 18.00 7.74
C ALA A 184 -15.34 16.66 7.05
N GLY A 185 -15.88 15.56 7.57
CA GLY A 185 -15.75 14.23 6.98
C GLY A 185 -16.39 14.15 5.59
N GLY A 186 -17.60 14.71 5.43
CA GLY A 186 -18.30 14.80 4.15
C GLY A 186 -17.53 15.62 3.12
N LEU A 187 -16.97 16.76 3.54
CA LEU A 187 -16.14 17.60 2.68
C LEU A 187 -14.87 16.87 2.22
N VAL A 188 -14.17 16.15 3.12
CA VAL A 188 -13.01 15.33 2.74
C VAL A 188 -13.39 14.29 1.68
N VAL A 189 -14.50 13.57 1.88
CA VAL A 189 -14.97 12.57 0.90
C VAL A 189 -15.31 13.23 -0.44
N ALA A 190 -16.04 14.34 -0.43
CA ALA A 190 -16.41 15.06 -1.65
C ALA A 190 -15.17 15.53 -2.43
N LEU A 191 -14.20 16.14 -1.75
CA LEU A 191 -12.94 16.58 -2.34
C LEU A 191 -12.11 15.39 -2.86
N CYS A 192 -12.10 14.26 -2.15
CA CYS A 192 -11.39 13.08 -2.63
C CYS A 192 -12.05 12.50 -3.88
N VAL A 193 -13.38 12.35 -3.90
CA VAL A 193 -14.13 11.83 -5.04
C VAL A 193 -13.95 12.72 -6.26
N PHE A 194 -14.10 14.05 -6.12
CA PHE A 194 -13.90 14.98 -7.22
C PHE A 194 -12.50 14.87 -7.82
N PHE A 195 -11.46 14.87 -6.99
CA PHE A 195 -10.08 14.73 -7.47
C PHE A 195 -9.86 13.36 -8.13
N LEU A 196 -10.36 12.28 -7.51
CA LEU A 196 -10.22 10.91 -7.98
C LEU A 196 -10.77 10.73 -9.40
N LEU A 197 -11.93 11.33 -9.69
CA LEU A 197 -12.54 11.29 -11.03
C LEU A 197 -11.65 11.92 -12.11
N HIS A 198 -10.83 12.91 -11.74
CA HIS A 198 -9.88 13.57 -12.66
C HIS A 198 -8.52 12.86 -12.75
N THR A 199 -8.24 11.85 -11.92
CA THR A 199 -6.98 11.09 -11.99
C THR A 199 -6.93 10.13 -13.19
N GLY A 200 -8.08 9.74 -13.77
CA GLY A 200 -8.14 8.65 -14.75
C GLY A 200 -7.73 7.28 -14.19
N GLY A 201 -7.69 7.12 -12.86
CA GLY A 201 -7.34 5.88 -12.16
C GLY A 201 -8.55 4.93 -12.07
N LYS A 202 -8.78 4.14 -13.13
CA LYS A 202 -9.94 3.21 -13.22
C LYS A 202 -10.05 2.28 -12.01
N THR A 203 -8.95 1.62 -11.63
CA THR A 203 -8.90 0.66 -10.52
C THR A 203 -9.29 1.30 -9.19
N SER A 204 -8.63 2.39 -8.79
CA SER A 204 -8.91 3.09 -7.53
C SER A 204 -10.32 3.71 -7.50
N THR A 205 -10.79 4.22 -8.63
CA THR A 205 -12.15 4.77 -8.77
C THR A 205 -13.21 3.69 -8.55
N ALA A 206 -13.01 2.48 -9.07
CA ALA A 206 -13.89 1.34 -8.82
C ALA A 206 -13.75 0.78 -7.38
N MET A 207 -12.53 0.77 -6.84
CA MET A 207 -12.25 0.25 -5.51
C MET A 207 -12.88 1.06 -4.38
N LEU A 208 -13.02 2.39 -4.52
CA LEU A 208 -13.63 3.22 -3.48
C LEU A 208 -15.06 2.77 -3.11
N PRO A 209 -16.04 2.78 -4.04
CA PRO A 209 -17.40 2.31 -3.73
C PRO A 209 -17.43 0.80 -3.45
N PHE A 210 -16.64 -0.01 -4.16
CA PHE A 210 -16.57 -1.45 -3.91
C PHE A 210 -16.17 -1.76 -2.47
N ILE A 211 -15.07 -1.17 -1.97
CA ILE A 211 -14.59 -1.39 -0.60
C ILE A 211 -15.54 -0.76 0.42
N ALA A 212 -16.12 0.41 0.13
CA ALA A 212 -17.11 1.04 1.00
C ALA A 212 -18.32 0.13 1.25
N ILE A 213 -18.81 -0.58 0.22
CA ILE A 213 -19.93 -1.52 0.30
C ILE A 213 -19.50 -2.86 0.92
N ILE A 214 -18.45 -3.48 0.39
CA ILE A 214 -18.03 -4.83 0.81
C ILE A 214 -17.54 -4.84 2.26
N SER A 215 -16.99 -3.73 2.76
CA SER A 215 -16.63 -3.61 4.18
C SER A 215 -17.85 -3.62 5.10
N LEU A 216 -18.99 -3.05 4.68
CA LEU A 216 -20.24 -3.12 5.44
C LEU A 216 -20.75 -4.56 5.51
N ILE A 217 -20.82 -5.24 4.37
CA ILE A 217 -21.17 -6.67 4.24
C ILE A 217 -20.25 -7.52 5.14
N PHE A 218 -18.94 -7.30 5.04
CA PHE A 218 -17.91 -8.00 5.81
C PHE A 218 -18.09 -7.84 7.33
N THR A 219 -18.37 -6.62 7.78
CA THR A 219 -18.58 -6.34 9.21
C THR A 219 -19.92 -6.87 9.72
N HIS A 220 -20.98 -6.82 8.89
CA HIS A 220 -22.32 -7.21 9.28
C HIS A 220 -22.53 -8.74 9.26
N TRP A 221 -22.00 -9.46 8.28
CA TRP A 221 -22.23 -10.89 8.11
C TRP A 221 -20.95 -11.71 8.28
N ARG A 222 -20.78 -12.32 9.46
CA ARG A 222 -19.56 -13.07 9.84
C ARG A 222 -19.13 -14.15 8.86
N TRP A 223 -20.08 -14.84 8.23
CA TRP A 223 -19.79 -15.92 7.28
C TRP A 223 -19.13 -15.41 5.98
N THR A 224 -19.30 -14.13 5.64
CA THR A 224 -18.71 -13.53 4.43
C THR A 224 -17.23 -13.21 4.56
N ARG A 225 -16.67 -13.25 5.77
CA ARG A 225 -15.30 -12.76 6.04
C ARG A 225 -14.24 -13.52 5.26
N ILE A 226 -14.24 -14.85 5.36
CA ILE A 226 -13.28 -15.72 4.66
C ILE A 226 -13.50 -15.63 3.13
N PRO A 227 -14.74 -15.75 2.60
CA PRO A 227 -15.01 -15.56 1.18
C PRO A 227 -14.52 -14.21 0.64
N ILE A 228 -14.72 -13.11 1.35
CA ILE A 228 -14.28 -11.78 0.89
C ILE A 228 -12.76 -11.66 0.97
N SER A 229 -12.16 -11.87 2.15
CA SER A 229 -10.75 -11.53 2.35
C SER A 229 -9.76 -12.55 1.78
N ILE A 230 -10.08 -13.84 1.86
CA ILE A 230 -9.21 -14.92 1.35
C ILE A 230 -9.71 -15.36 -0.01
N GLY A 231 -10.99 -15.73 -0.11
CA GLY A 231 -11.59 -16.20 -1.37
C GLY A 231 -11.52 -15.16 -2.48
N GLY A 232 -11.89 -13.91 -2.19
CA GLY A 232 -11.92 -12.81 -3.16
C GLY A 232 -10.52 -12.42 -3.63
N VAL A 233 -9.54 -12.38 -2.73
CA VAL A 233 -8.15 -12.11 -3.08
C VAL A 233 -7.54 -13.26 -3.88
N ALA A 234 -7.79 -14.51 -3.48
CA ALA A 234 -7.33 -15.69 -4.21
C ALA A 234 -7.96 -15.77 -5.59
N ALA A 235 -9.28 -15.57 -5.70
CA ALA A 235 -10.00 -15.55 -6.98
C ALA A 235 -9.49 -14.44 -7.89
N PHE A 236 -9.29 -13.22 -7.36
CA PHE A 236 -8.75 -12.12 -8.14
C PHE A 236 -7.35 -12.45 -8.67
N ASN A 237 -6.43 -12.89 -7.82
CA ASN A 237 -5.08 -13.25 -8.25
C ASN A 237 -5.10 -14.42 -9.24
N PHE A 238 -5.94 -15.43 -9.01
CA PHE A 238 -6.10 -16.57 -9.92
C PHE A 238 -6.57 -16.11 -11.31
N VAL A 239 -7.58 -15.24 -11.37
CA VAL A 239 -8.09 -14.70 -12.64
C VAL A 239 -7.04 -13.82 -13.31
N ALA A 240 -6.49 -12.85 -12.57
CA ALA A 240 -5.55 -11.88 -13.11
C ALA A 240 -4.28 -12.58 -13.60
N ILE A 241 -3.57 -13.28 -12.71
CA ILE A 241 -2.34 -13.97 -13.04
C ILE A 241 -2.60 -15.12 -14.02
N GLY A 242 -3.68 -15.89 -13.82
CA GLY A 242 -4.04 -17.00 -14.69
C GLY A 242 -4.23 -16.56 -16.13
N ALA A 243 -4.84 -15.40 -16.38
CA ALA A 243 -4.98 -14.86 -17.74
C ALA A 243 -3.63 -14.62 -18.44
N ALA A 244 -2.60 -14.27 -17.68
CA ALA A 244 -1.28 -13.98 -18.24
C ALA A 244 -0.51 -15.25 -18.63
N VAL A 245 -0.71 -16.34 -17.89
CA VAL A 245 0.05 -17.59 -18.06
C VAL A 245 -0.73 -18.73 -18.71
N SER A 246 -2.06 -18.61 -18.83
CA SER A 246 -2.95 -19.67 -19.34
C SER A 246 -3.87 -19.16 -20.44
N ASP A 247 -3.75 -19.74 -21.63
CA ASP A 247 -4.57 -19.41 -22.80
C ASP A 247 -6.07 -19.66 -22.59
N PRO A 248 -6.51 -20.79 -21.99
CA PRO A 248 -7.93 -21.00 -21.68
C PRO A 248 -8.52 -19.93 -20.75
N ILE A 249 -7.78 -19.53 -19.71
CA ILE A 249 -8.23 -18.48 -18.78
C ILE A 249 -8.31 -17.14 -19.50
N ARG A 250 -7.31 -16.82 -20.34
CA ARG A 250 -7.31 -15.60 -21.16
C ARG A 250 -8.53 -15.53 -22.07
N GLN A 251 -8.83 -16.61 -22.80
CA GLN A 251 -9.98 -16.67 -23.71
C GLN A 251 -11.31 -16.50 -22.96
N LEU A 252 -11.45 -17.12 -21.79
CA LEU A 252 -12.63 -16.97 -20.94
C LEU A 252 -12.85 -15.52 -20.47
N ILE A 253 -11.78 -14.81 -20.13
CA ILE A 253 -11.86 -13.41 -19.67
C ILE A 253 -12.17 -12.48 -20.85
N THR A 254 -11.54 -12.72 -22.00
CA THR A 254 -11.81 -11.93 -23.20
C THR A 254 -13.23 -12.15 -23.73
N SER A 255 -13.80 -13.35 -23.60
CA SER A 255 -15.15 -13.66 -24.08
C SER A 255 -16.26 -12.91 -23.32
N ILE A 256 -15.98 -12.47 -22.09
CA ILE A 256 -16.89 -11.61 -21.29
C ILE A 256 -16.60 -10.11 -21.45
N GLY A 257 -15.76 -9.72 -22.42
CA GLY A 257 -15.48 -8.32 -22.76
C GLY A 257 -14.46 -7.61 -21.87
N ILE A 258 -13.70 -8.35 -21.06
CA ILE A 258 -12.64 -7.80 -20.21
C ILE A 258 -11.30 -7.89 -20.96
N ASP A 259 -10.54 -6.80 -20.96
CA ASP A 259 -9.16 -6.80 -21.46
C ASP A 259 -8.27 -7.69 -20.57
N ALA A 260 -8.02 -8.91 -21.05
CA ALA A 260 -7.23 -9.92 -20.36
C ALA A 260 -5.71 -9.62 -20.35
N THR A 261 -5.26 -8.55 -21.01
CA THR A 261 -3.87 -8.06 -20.88
C THR A 261 -3.66 -7.27 -19.58
N PHE A 262 -4.75 -6.85 -18.93
CA PHE A 262 -4.74 -6.00 -17.72
C PHE A 262 -3.83 -4.77 -17.88
N THR A 263 -3.99 -4.03 -19.00
CA THR A 263 -3.10 -2.91 -19.36
C THR A 263 -1.66 -3.37 -19.63
N ASN A 264 -1.51 -4.37 -20.51
CA ASN A 264 -0.25 -5.02 -20.90
C ASN A 264 0.48 -5.87 -19.82
N ARG A 265 0.08 -5.87 -18.55
CA ARG A 265 0.79 -6.53 -17.41
C ARG A 265 1.08 -8.03 -17.56
N ALA A 266 0.46 -8.73 -18.50
CA ALA A 266 0.69 -10.14 -18.73
C ALA A 266 2.17 -10.51 -18.95
N ASP A 267 2.92 -9.69 -19.69
CA ASP A 267 4.34 -9.97 -19.96
C ASP A 267 5.22 -9.82 -18.71
N ILE A 268 4.95 -8.81 -17.87
CA ILE A 268 5.60 -8.63 -16.57
C ILE A 268 5.38 -9.87 -15.71
N TRP A 269 4.15 -10.37 -15.65
CA TRP A 269 3.84 -11.54 -14.83
C TRP A 269 4.54 -12.80 -15.33
N ARG A 270 4.68 -13.01 -16.65
CA ARG A 270 5.47 -14.13 -17.19
C ARG A 270 6.93 -14.08 -16.75
N ILE A 271 7.56 -12.90 -16.81
CA ILE A 271 8.93 -12.68 -16.31
C ILE A 271 9.02 -12.99 -14.82
N ALA A 272 8.07 -12.47 -14.03
CA ALA A 272 7.99 -12.69 -12.60
C ALA A 272 7.85 -14.18 -12.23
N PHE A 273 6.99 -14.93 -12.92
CA PHE A 273 6.84 -16.37 -12.71
C PHE A 273 8.12 -17.14 -13.02
N SER A 274 8.78 -16.80 -14.12
CA SER A 274 10.07 -17.40 -14.47
C SER A 274 11.13 -17.13 -13.38
N ALA A 275 11.17 -15.92 -12.83
CA ALA A 275 12.07 -15.56 -11.75
C ALA A 275 11.76 -16.36 -10.47
N VAL A 276 10.49 -16.42 -10.05
CA VAL A 276 10.06 -17.19 -8.87
C VAL A 276 10.42 -18.67 -9.03
N ALA A 277 10.24 -19.25 -10.22
CA ALA A 277 10.60 -20.64 -10.48
C ALA A 277 12.11 -20.92 -10.33
N LYS A 278 12.98 -19.94 -10.65
CA LYS A 278 14.43 -20.06 -10.51
C LYS A 278 14.92 -19.97 -9.06
N LYS A 279 14.25 -19.19 -8.20
CA LYS A 279 14.61 -19.01 -6.79
C LYS A 279 13.39 -19.10 -5.85
N PRO A 280 12.71 -20.25 -5.77
CA PRO A 280 11.40 -20.35 -5.11
C PRO A 280 11.44 -20.18 -3.59
N ILE A 281 12.56 -20.54 -2.95
CA ILE A 281 12.69 -20.51 -1.49
C ILE A 281 13.14 -19.13 -1.02
N PHE A 282 14.32 -18.67 -1.47
CA PHE A 282 14.95 -17.44 -0.96
C PHE A 282 14.58 -16.19 -1.77
N GLY A 283 14.06 -16.34 -3.00
CA GLY A 283 13.87 -15.20 -3.90
C GLY A 283 15.17 -14.48 -4.23
N TYR A 284 15.05 -13.19 -4.51
CA TYR A 284 16.12 -12.31 -4.99
C TYR A 284 16.50 -11.23 -3.98
N GLY A 285 15.84 -11.14 -2.82
CA GLY A 285 16.01 -10.06 -1.86
C GLY A 285 15.19 -8.81 -2.23
N LEU A 286 14.81 -8.04 -1.20
CA LEU A 286 13.91 -6.90 -1.33
C LEU A 286 14.47 -5.81 -2.27
N ASP A 287 13.69 -5.46 -3.31
CA ASP A 287 14.02 -4.44 -4.32
C ASP A 287 15.27 -4.78 -5.17
N SER A 288 15.74 -6.03 -5.18
CA SER A 288 16.97 -6.48 -5.85
C SER A 288 16.75 -7.27 -7.15
N PHE A 289 15.55 -7.17 -7.76
CA PHE A 289 15.22 -7.86 -9.02
C PHE A 289 14.91 -6.88 -10.16
N TRP A 290 13.80 -6.14 -10.07
CA TRP A 290 13.31 -5.32 -11.19
C TRP A 290 14.20 -4.13 -11.59
N LYS A 291 14.92 -3.56 -10.63
CA LYS A 291 15.67 -2.30 -10.82
C LYS A 291 17.17 -2.52 -11.02
N THR A 292 17.57 -3.74 -11.38
CA THR A 292 18.98 -4.04 -11.57
C THR A 292 19.42 -3.74 -13.01
N PRO A 293 20.70 -3.38 -13.22
CA PRO A 293 21.25 -3.18 -14.57
C PRO A 293 20.99 -4.40 -15.46
N GLU A 294 21.10 -5.61 -14.92
CA GLU A 294 20.92 -6.84 -15.69
C GLU A 294 19.51 -6.94 -16.24
N MET A 295 18.48 -6.58 -15.47
CA MET A 295 17.10 -6.58 -15.96
C MET A 295 16.82 -5.44 -16.95
N VAL A 296 17.35 -4.25 -16.68
CA VAL A 296 17.18 -3.07 -17.55
C VAL A 296 17.90 -3.24 -18.89
N TYR A 297 19.07 -3.90 -18.91
CA TYR A 297 19.92 -4.10 -20.09
C TYR A 297 19.76 -5.47 -20.77
N ALA A 298 19.15 -6.48 -20.13
CA ALA A 298 18.90 -7.80 -20.75
C ALA A 298 17.84 -7.76 -21.87
N GLY A 299 17.06 -6.70 -22.01
CA GLY A 299 16.04 -6.55 -23.07
C GLY A 299 16.59 -6.19 -24.45
N GLY A 300 17.82 -6.60 -24.77
CA GLY A 300 18.60 -6.19 -25.94
C GLY A 300 17.76 -5.85 -27.18
N GLY A 301 17.73 -4.56 -27.55
CA GLY A 301 17.25 -4.02 -28.84
C GLY A 301 15.80 -4.29 -29.26
N GLY A 302 15.08 -5.22 -28.62
CA GLY A 302 13.72 -5.63 -28.93
C GLY A 302 12.75 -5.11 -27.87
N ALA A 303 12.30 -3.88 -28.06
CA ALA A 303 11.49 -3.12 -27.12
C ALA A 303 10.14 -3.81 -26.77
N THR A 304 10.11 -4.49 -25.62
CA THR A 304 8.86 -4.66 -24.86
C THR A 304 8.96 -3.81 -23.60
N TRP A 305 7.95 -2.96 -23.37
CA TRP A 305 7.83 -2.09 -22.19
C TRP A 305 7.96 -2.87 -20.85
N ALA A 306 7.75 -4.19 -20.86
CA ALA A 306 7.96 -5.10 -19.74
C ALA A 306 9.40 -5.11 -19.19
N VAL A 307 10.41 -4.78 -20.00
CA VAL A 307 11.81 -4.64 -19.56
C VAL A 307 12.03 -3.34 -18.78
N ALA A 308 11.19 -2.32 -19.01
CA ALA A 308 11.19 -1.07 -18.24
C ALA A 308 10.36 -1.18 -16.94
N ALA A 309 9.78 -2.35 -16.64
CA ALA A 309 9.00 -2.56 -15.43
C ALA A 309 9.87 -2.50 -14.18
N PHE A 310 9.45 -1.70 -13.20
CA PHE A 310 10.16 -1.50 -11.94
C PHE A 310 9.54 -2.29 -10.76
N ASN A 311 8.46 -3.02 -11.01
CA ASN A 311 7.81 -3.96 -10.10
C ASN A 311 6.83 -4.90 -10.85
N ALA A 312 6.26 -5.88 -10.15
CA ALA A 312 5.32 -6.83 -10.75
C ALA A 312 3.89 -6.28 -10.94
N HIS A 313 3.57 -5.08 -10.44
CA HIS A 313 2.20 -4.58 -10.25
C HIS A 313 1.28 -5.58 -9.54
N ASN A 314 1.86 -6.36 -8.62
CA ASN A 314 1.19 -7.34 -7.80
C ASN A 314 2.07 -7.64 -6.59
N ALA A 315 1.65 -7.21 -5.40
CA ALA A 315 2.47 -7.31 -4.20
C ALA A 315 2.69 -8.77 -3.74
N TYR A 316 1.78 -9.69 -4.07
CA TYR A 316 1.93 -11.11 -3.73
C TYR A 316 3.02 -11.76 -4.57
N LEU A 317 3.02 -11.48 -5.88
CA LEU A 317 4.04 -11.95 -6.80
C LEU A 317 5.40 -11.31 -6.50
N ASP A 318 5.43 -10.01 -6.20
CA ASP A 318 6.65 -9.36 -5.72
C ASP A 318 7.14 -9.91 -4.38
N MET A 319 6.26 -10.32 -3.47
CA MET A 319 6.69 -10.95 -2.22
C MET A 319 7.41 -12.28 -2.50
N MET A 320 6.92 -13.07 -3.45
CA MET A 320 7.61 -14.30 -3.89
C MET A 320 8.94 -14.00 -4.57
N ILE A 321 9.02 -12.95 -5.40
CA ILE A 321 10.30 -12.52 -5.99
C ILE A 321 11.28 -12.10 -4.90
N ASN A 322 10.84 -11.29 -3.94
CA ASN A 322 11.74 -10.68 -2.95
C ASN A 322 12.16 -11.66 -1.83
N ALA A 323 11.27 -12.55 -1.41
CA ALA A 323 11.47 -13.40 -0.23
C ALA A 323 11.02 -14.85 -0.40
N GLY A 324 10.71 -15.27 -1.62
CA GLY A 324 10.24 -16.61 -1.95
C GLY A 324 8.90 -16.99 -1.32
N VAL A 325 8.54 -18.26 -1.50
CA VAL A 325 7.28 -18.84 -1.01
C VAL A 325 7.20 -18.78 0.52
N PHE A 326 8.33 -18.99 1.21
CA PHE A 326 8.35 -18.92 2.67
C PHE A 326 8.02 -17.51 3.18
N GLY A 327 8.62 -16.48 2.59
CA GLY A 327 8.30 -15.08 2.90
C GLY A 327 6.82 -14.76 2.64
N LEU A 328 6.28 -15.23 1.52
CA LEU A 328 4.85 -15.08 1.21
C LEU A 328 3.96 -15.75 2.27
N ILE A 329 4.27 -16.98 2.71
CA ILE A 329 3.48 -17.69 3.72
C ILE A 329 3.42 -16.88 5.03
N LEU A 330 4.56 -16.40 5.52
CA LEU A 330 4.60 -15.55 6.72
C LEU A 330 3.75 -14.28 6.55
N MET A 331 3.80 -13.69 5.36
CA MET A 331 3.01 -12.51 5.01
C MET A 331 1.51 -12.81 4.99
N LEU A 332 1.08 -13.94 4.41
CA LEU A 332 -0.32 -14.35 4.38
C LEU A 332 -0.84 -14.65 5.79
N ILE A 333 -0.03 -15.28 6.64
CA ILE A 333 -0.39 -15.47 8.06
C ILE A 333 -0.60 -14.10 8.73
N TRP A 334 0.32 -13.16 8.53
CA TRP A 334 0.26 -11.85 9.17
C TRP A 334 -0.90 -10.98 8.66
N LEU A 335 -1.10 -10.92 7.35
CA LEU A 335 -2.05 -10.02 6.72
C LEU A 335 -3.43 -10.62 6.47
N MET A 336 -3.58 -11.93 6.34
CA MET A 336 -4.90 -12.53 6.04
C MET A 336 -5.46 -13.31 7.20
N ILE A 337 -4.65 -14.18 7.81
CA ILE A 337 -5.15 -15.12 8.84
C ILE A 337 -5.33 -14.43 10.19
N LEU A 338 -4.34 -13.67 10.65
CA LEU A 338 -4.37 -13.03 11.96
C LEU A 338 -5.46 -11.95 12.10
N PRO A 339 -5.69 -11.05 11.12
CA PRO A 339 -6.74 -10.03 11.22
C PRO A 339 -8.14 -10.63 11.42
N LEU A 340 -8.44 -11.75 10.75
CA LEU A 340 -9.72 -12.45 10.96
C LEU A 340 -9.91 -12.90 12.41
N ARG A 341 -8.83 -13.38 13.06
CA ARG A 341 -8.86 -13.73 14.50
C ARG A 341 -9.03 -12.49 15.37
N TYR A 342 -8.37 -11.38 15.02
CA TYR A 342 -8.44 -10.13 15.77
C TYR A 342 -9.83 -9.51 15.71
N ILE A 343 -10.45 -9.46 14.54
CA ILE A 343 -11.82 -8.93 14.38
C ILE A 343 -12.80 -9.78 15.20
N LYS A 344 -12.71 -11.12 15.13
CA LYS A 344 -13.55 -12.02 15.93
C LYS A 344 -13.41 -11.75 17.44
N ALA A 345 -12.17 -11.55 17.90
CA ALA A 345 -11.90 -11.25 19.31
C ALA A 345 -12.39 -9.85 19.72
N ALA A 346 -12.21 -8.84 18.87
CA ALA A 346 -12.64 -7.46 19.15
C ALA A 346 -14.17 -7.34 19.24
N GLU A 347 -14.91 -8.10 18.44
CA GLU A 347 -16.38 -8.13 18.51
C GLU A 347 -16.90 -8.81 19.75
N ALA A 348 -16.23 -9.88 20.20
CA ALA A 348 -16.60 -10.56 21.44
C ALA A 348 -16.46 -9.68 22.68
N THR A 349 -15.64 -8.62 22.60
CA THR A 349 -15.39 -7.68 23.71
C THR A 349 -16.15 -6.36 23.58
N GLY A 350 -17.02 -6.21 22.58
CA GLY A 350 -17.88 -5.02 22.42
C GLY A 350 -17.12 -3.74 22.01
N ASN A 351 -16.07 -3.87 21.20
CA ASN A 351 -15.27 -2.72 20.75
C ASN A 351 -16.03 -1.72 19.86
N ASP A 352 -15.42 -0.53 19.71
CA ASP A 352 -15.90 0.57 18.86
C ASP A 352 -16.17 0.10 17.41
N PRO A 353 -17.45 0.11 16.97
CA PRO A 353 -17.83 -0.29 15.62
C PRO A 353 -17.25 0.59 14.52
N ALA A 354 -17.06 1.89 14.76
CA ALA A 354 -16.54 2.81 13.76
C ALA A 354 -15.05 2.60 13.51
N LEU A 355 -14.27 2.34 14.57
CA LEU A 355 -12.86 1.94 14.42
C LEU A 355 -12.74 0.57 13.75
N THR A 356 -13.61 -0.39 14.11
CA THR A 356 -13.64 -1.72 13.48
C THR A 356 -13.90 -1.60 11.97
N LEU A 357 -14.85 -0.75 11.58
CA LEU A 357 -15.17 -0.49 10.18
C LEU A 357 -14.05 0.29 9.45
N LEU A 358 -13.42 1.28 10.09
CA LEU A 358 -12.25 1.97 9.54
C LEU A 358 -11.13 0.97 9.23
N PHE A 359 -10.70 0.18 10.22
CA PHE A 359 -9.60 -0.78 10.02
C PHE A 359 -9.98 -1.85 8.99
N SER A 360 -11.24 -2.31 8.96
CA SER A 360 -11.71 -3.24 7.93
C SER A 360 -11.61 -2.63 6.53
N ARG A 361 -11.97 -1.34 6.34
CA ARG A 361 -11.83 -0.64 5.06
C ARG A 361 -10.37 -0.51 4.62
N LEU A 362 -9.50 -0.04 5.50
CA LEU A 362 -8.07 0.10 5.22
C LEU A 362 -7.43 -1.24 4.89
N TRP A 363 -7.79 -2.29 5.63
CA TRP A 363 -7.28 -3.64 5.43
C TRP A 363 -7.76 -4.25 4.11
N LEU A 364 -9.07 -4.27 3.86
CA LEU A 364 -9.62 -4.82 2.61
C LEU A 364 -9.09 -4.05 1.39
N TYR A 365 -9.05 -2.71 1.46
CA TYR A 365 -8.45 -1.92 0.39
C TYR A 365 -6.98 -2.29 0.17
N GLY A 366 -6.18 -2.40 1.23
CA GLY A 366 -4.79 -2.82 1.13
C GLY A 366 -4.63 -4.19 0.48
N LEU A 367 -5.47 -5.18 0.83
CA LEU A 367 -5.45 -6.52 0.23
C LEU A 367 -5.81 -6.49 -1.27
N TYR A 368 -6.93 -5.87 -1.64
CA TYR A 368 -7.37 -5.84 -3.03
C TYR A 368 -6.49 -4.94 -3.91
N ALA A 369 -6.02 -3.79 -3.41
CA ALA A 369 -5.07 -2.94 -4.11
C ALA A 369 -3.75 -3.68 -4.37
N SER A 370 -3.33 -4.54 -3.44
CA SER A 370 -2.12 -5.36 -3.58
C SER A 370 -2.18 -6.42 -4.68
N CYS A 371 -3.38 -6.76 -5.18
CA CYS A 371 -3.51 -7.63 -6.35
C CYS A 371 -3.11 -6.92 -7.66
N MET A 372 -3.15 -5.59 -7.67
CA MET A 372 -2.93 -4.77 -8.87
C MET A 372 -1.78 -3.78 -8.71
N GLU A 373 -1.22 -3.61 -7.52
CA GLU A 373 -0.10 -2.72 -7.28
C GLU A 373 0.87 -3.34 -6.28
N SER A 374 2.15 -3.01 -6.45
CA SER A 374 3.22 -3.53 -5.60
C SER A 374 3.38 -2.67 -4.35
N THR A 375 2.56 -2.94 -3.34
CA THR A 375 2.47 -2.11 -2.13
C THR A 375 3.29 -2.64 -0.95
N PHE A 376 3.46 -3.96 -0.82
CA PHE A 376 4.14 -4.55 0.34
C PHE A 376 5.60 -4.12 0.42
N PHE A 377 6.04 -3.75 1.62
CA PHE A 377 7.42 -3.30 1.89
C PHE A 377 7.88 -2.10 1.04
N GLN A 378 6.96 -1.42 0.38
CA GLN A 378 7.25 -0.20 -0.35
C GLN A 378 7.45 0.95 0.66
N ASN A 379 8.71 1.36 0.82
CA ASN A 379 9.07 2.45 1.72
C ASN A 379 8.38 3.76 1.31
N GLY A 380 7.80 4.46 2.28
CA GLY A 380 7.05 5.70 2.03
C GLY A 380 5.65 5.50 1.43
N SER A 381 5.19 4.27 1.23
CA SER A 381 3.85 4.00 0.72
C SER A 381 2.78 4.23 1.80
N ALA A 382 1.87 5.18 1.53
CA ALA A 382 0.70 5.42 2.38
C ALA A 382 -0.21 4.19 2.47
N VAL A 383 -0.33 3.40 1.38
CA VAL A 383 -1.12 2.17 1.35
C VAL A 383 -0.55 1.13 2.30
N TRP A 384 0.76 0.88 2.21
CA TRP A 384 1.43 -0.09 3.07
C TRP A 384 1.37 0.32 4.54
N PHE A 385 1.57 1.61 4.83
CA PHE A 385 1.44 2.16 6.18
C PHE A 385 0.03 2.00 6.74
N CYS A 386 -1.01 2.32 5.96
CA CYS A 386 -2.40 2.16 6.38
C CYS A 386 -2.81 0.69 6.55
N LEU A 387 -2.28 -0.21 5.72
CA LEU A 387 -2.52 -1.64 5.86
C LEU A 387 -1.94 -2.17 7.19
N MET A 388 -0.72 -1.76 7.55
CA MET A 388 -0.13 -2.10 8.85
C MET A 388 -0.90 -1.48 10.02
N ILE A 389 -1.31 -0.21 9.90
CA ILE A 389 -2.19 0.44 10.89
C ILE A 389 -3.47 -0.37 11.08
N ALA A 390 -4.08 -0.87 10.00
CA ALA A 390 -5.28 -1.67 10.09
C ALA A 390 -5.05 -2.97 10.88
N VAL A 391 -3.99 -3.71 10.56
CA VAL A 391 -3.66 -4.98 11.24
C VAL A 391 -3.32 -4.77 12.71
N PHE A 392 -2.48 -3.78 13.02
CA PHE A 392 -2.15 -3.44 14.41
C PHE A 392 -3.36 -2.88 15.17
N GLY A 393 -4.22 -2.10 14.50
CA GLY A 393 -5.45 -1.52 15.06
C GLY A 393 -6.47 -2.57 15.44
N MET A 394 -6.73 -3.53 14.54
CA MET A 394 -7.59 -4.68 14.83
C MET A 394 -7.06 -5.50 16.01
N ARG A 395 -5.74 -5.69 16.09
CA ARG A 395 -5.13 -6.38 17.25
C ARG A 395 -5.26 -5.58 18.53
N LEU A 396 -5.08 -4.26 18.46
CA LEU A 396 -5.19 -3.37 19.62
C LEU A 396 -6.62 -3.43 20.17
N GLN A 397 -7.64 -3.33 19.32
CA GLN A 397 -9.04 -3.54 19.72
C GLN A 397 -9.26 -4.93 20.33
N ALA A 398 -8.71 -5.99 19.73
CA ALA A 398 -8.86 -7.35 20.26
C ALA A 398 -8.32 -7.55 21.69
N LYS A 399 -7.41 -6.68 22.17
CA LYS A 399 -6.72 -6.86 23.46
C LYS A 399 -6.86 -5.71 24.45
N ALA A 400 -7.21 -4.52 23.99
CA ALA A 400 -7.35 -3.32 24.81
C ALA A 400 -8.77 -2.78 24.68
N ARG A 401 -9.29 -2.21 25.77
CA ARG A 401 -10.58 -1.51 25.76
C ARG A 401 -10.32 -0.01 25.67
N LEU A 402 -11.14 0.69 24.90
CA LEU A 402 -11.20 2.15 24.98
C LEU A 402 -11.83 2.50 26.34
N VAL A 403 -11.12 3.28 27.13
CA VAL A 403 -11.73 3.94 28.30
C VAL A 403 -12.55 5.09 27.73
N SER A 404 -13.87 5.06 27.96
CA SER A 404 -14.80 6.08 27.48
C SER A 404 -14.73 7.34 28.32
#